data_AF-A0A847VFX1-F1
#
_entry.id   AF-A0A847VFX1-F1
#
_cell.length_a   1.000
_cell.length_b   1.000
_cell.length_c   1.000
_cell.angle_alpha   90.00
_cell.angle_beta   90.00
_cell.angle_gamma   90.00
#
_symmetry.space_group_name_H-M   'P 1'
#
loop_
_entity.id
_entity.type
_entity.pdbx_description
1 polymer ?
#
loop_
_entity_poly.entity_id
_entity_poly.type
_entity_poly.pdbx_seq_one_letter_code
_entity_poly.pdbx_strand_id
1 'polypeptide(L)'
;MTRLASHFVLYVADQARSRDFFVAVLQQAPQLDVPGMTEFALAGGGVLGLMPEQGIRALLGERLPDPAQARGTPRAELYLVVADPDAHHRRALAAGAAELSPPALRRWG
;
A
#
# COMPACT_ATOMS: atom_id res chain seq x y z
N MET A 1 -6.24 -12.23 25.58
CA MET A 1 -7.19 -11.27 24.98
C MET A 1 -6.82 -11.11 23.52
N THR A 2 -7.71 -11.46 22.60
CA THR A 2 -7.43 -11.33 21.16
C THR A 2 -7.47 -9.85 20.79
N ARG A 3 -6.35 -9.30 20.33
CA ARG A 3 -6.27 -7.89 19.92
C ARG A 3 -6.94 -7.74 18.56
N LEU A 4 -7.88 -6.80 18.43
CA LEU A 4 -8.44 -6.42 17.14
C LEU A 4 -7.36 -5.68 16.33
N ALA A 5 -7.15 -6.09 15.08
CA ALA A 5 -6.22 -5.49 14.14
C ALA A 5 -6.94 -5.10 12.84
N SER A 6 -6.50 -4.01 12.20
CA SER A 6 -7.06 -3.55 10.93
C SER A 6 -6.13 -3.95 9.78
N HIS A 7 -6.67 -4.60 8.76
CA HIS A 7 -5.95 -4.94 7.53
C HIS A 7 -6.50 -4.10 6.38
N PHE A 8 -5.61 -3.43 5.65
CA PHE A 8 -5.94 -2.66 4.45
C PHE A 8 -5.20 -3.30 3.28
N VAL A 9 -5.93 -3.83 2.31
CA VAL A 9 -5.34 -4.52 1.16
C VAL A 9 -5.45 -3.65 -0.08
N LEU A 10 -4.30 -3.35 -0.69
CA LEU A 10 -4.23 -2.72 -2.00
C LEU A 10 -4.11 -3.80 -3.07
N TYR A 11 -5.01 -3.75 -4.05
CA TYR A 11 -4.90 -4.58 -5.24
C TYR A 11 -3.89 -3.95 -6.20
N VAL A 12 -2.82 -4.69 -6.48
CA VAL A 12 -1.66 -4.19 -7.23
C VAL A 12 -1.46 -4.95 -8.54
N ALA A 13 -0.97 -4.24 -9.55
CA ALA A 13 -0.65 -4.85 -10.85
C ALA A 13 0.54 -5.82 -10.77
N ASP A 14 1.48 -5.56 -9.87
CA ASP A 14 2.73 -6.33 -9.70
C ASP A 14 3.10 -6.35 -8.21
N GLN A 15 3.08 -7.54 -7.62
CA GLN A 15 3.33 -7.72 -6.19
C GLN A 15 4.78 -7.43 -5.82
N ALA A 16 5.75 -7.97 -6.57
CA ALA A 16 7.17 -7.83 -6.25
C ALA A 16 7.60 -6.36 -6.35
N ARG A 17 7.18 -5.67 -7.42
CA ARG A 17 7.47 -4.24 -7.58
C ARG A 17 6.84 -3.40 -6.46
N SER A 18 5.62 -3.74 -6.04
CA SER A 18 4.94 -3.03 -4.95
C SER A 18 5.60 -3.31 -3.59
N ARG A 19 6.03 -4.55 -3.33
CA ARG A 19 6.82 -4.92 -2.15
C ARG A 19 8.08 -4.08 -2.09
N ASP A 20 8.87 -4.05 -3.15
CA ASP A 20 10.16 -3.34 -3.17
C ASP A 20 9.98 -1.83 -2.94
N PHE A 21 8.92 -1.26 -3.51
CA PHE A 21 8.50 0.12 -3.23
C PHE A 21 8.23 0.34 -1.73
N PHE A 22 7.38 -0.48 -1.11
CA PHE A 22 7.04 -0.28 0.30
C PHE A 22 8.19 -0.64 1.25
N VAL A 23 9.07 -1.58 0.91
CA VAL A 23 10.34 -1.80 1.64
C VAL A 23 11.17 -0.51 1.66
N ALA A 24 11.34 0.14 0.51
CA ALA A 24 12.11 1.38 0.42
C ALA A 24 11.45 2.54 1.18
N VAL A 25 10.13 2.70 1.05
CA VAL A 25 9.39 3.80 1.70
C VAL A 25 9.32 3.61 3.22
N LEU A 26 8.96 2.42 3.69
CA LEU A 26 8.77 2.11 5.11
C LEU A 26 10.08 1.80 5.83
N GLN A 27 11.17 1.51 5.08
CA GLN A 27 12.46 1.05 5.63
C GLN A 27 12.29 -0.18 6.52
N GLN A 28 11.41 -1.09 6.11
CA GLN A 28 11.02 -2.28 6.87
C GLN A 28 10.86 -3.46 5.91
N ALA A 29 11.25 -4.65 6.32
CA ALA A 29 10.91 -5.88 5.62
C ALA A 29 9.42 -6.23 5.78
N PRO A 30 8.79 -6.91 4.81
CA PRO A 30 7.45 -7.44 5.01
C PRO A 30 7.45 -8.53 6.10
N GLN A 31 6.35 -8.64 6.83
CA GLN A 31 6.14 -9.76 7.79
C GLN A 31 5.66 -11.04 7.08
N LEU A 32 5.13 -10.91 5.87
CA LEU A 32 4.73 -11.99 4.98
C LEU A 32 5.08 -11.60 3.54
N ASP A 33 5.73 -12.48 2.80
CA ASP A 33 5.94 -12.32 1.36
C ASP A 33 5.86 -13.69 0.67
N VAL A 34 4.70 -14.00 0.10
CA VAL A 34 4.41 -15.28 -0.55
C VAL A 34 3.65 -15.03 -1.85
N PRO A 35 3.65 -15.96 -2.83
CA PRO A 35 2.87 -15.77 -4.05
C PRO A 35 1.41 -15.44 -3.75
N GLY A 36 0.94 -14.27 -4.20
CA GLY A 36 -0.42 -13.80 -4.00
C GLY A 36 -0.64 -12.84 -2.83
N MET A 37 0.35 -12.65 -1.94
CA MET A 37 0.21 -11.73 -0.80
C MET A 37 1.56 -11.26 -0.25
N THR A 38 1.70 -9.95 -0.05
CA THR A 38 2.76 -9.35 0.78
C THR A 38 2.11 -8.54 1.90
N GLU A 39 2.64 -8.58 3.12
CA GLU A 39 2.15 -7.79 4.26
C GLU A 39 3.25 -7.02 4.97
N PHE A 40 2.94 -5.79 5.37
CA PHE A 40 3.76 -4.97 6.25
C PHE A 40 2.98 -4.65 7.52
N ALA A 41 3.61 -4.88 8.67
CA ALA A 41 3.12 -4.35 9.93
C ALA A 41 3.21 -2.82 9.91
N LEU A 42 2.14 -2.15 10.35
CA LEU A 42 2.07 -0.71 10.55
C LEU A 42 1.99 -0.39 12.05
N ALA A 43 2.36 0.84 12.40
CA ALA A 43 2.21 1.34 13.75
C ALA A 43 0.74 1.23 14.23
N GLY A 44 0.55 1.02 15.54
CA GLY A 44 -0.77 0.83 16.13
C GLY A 44 -1.35 -0.59 15.97
N GLY A 45 -0.68 -1.49 15.24
CA GLY A 45 -1.13 -2.86 14.97
C GLY A 45 -1.98 -3.01 13.72
N GLY A 46 -1.95 -2.01 12.82
CA GLY A 46 -2.51 -2.15 11.48
C GLY A 46 -1.60 -2.97 10.57
N VAL A 47 -2.14 -3.46 9.46
CA VAL A 47 -1.41 -4.20 8.43
C VAL A 47 -1.74 -3.62 7.06
N LEU A 48 -0.70 -3.34 6.27
CA LEU A 48 -0.82 -3.09 4.85
C LEU A 48 -0.61 -4.40 4.08
N GLY A 49 -1.61 -4.84 3.35
CA GLY A 49 -1.54 -5.96 2.43
C GLY A 49 -1.41 -5.52 0.98
N LEU A 50 -0.66 -6.27 0.19
CA LEU A 50 -0.51 -6.10 -1.26
C LEU A 50 -0.89 -7.42 -1.93
N MET A 51 -1.96 -7.40 -2.72
CA MET A 51 -2.47 -8.59 -3.40
C MET A 51 -2.53 -8.34 -4.91
N PRO A 52 -2.04 -9.26 -5.77
CA PRO A 52 -2.17 -9.12 -7.22
C PRO A 52 -3.62 -8.99 -7.67
N GLU A 53 -3.91 -8.05 -8.58
CA GLU A 53 -5.25 -7.85 -9.17
C GLU A 53 -5.81 -9.15 -9.77
N GLN A 54 -4.96 -9.95 -10.44
CA GLN A 54 -5.36 -11.24 -11.00
C GLN A 54 -5.76 -12.26 -9.91
N GLY A 55 -5.01 -12.27 -8.80
CA GLY A 55 -5.27 -13.19 -7.69
C GLY A 55 -6.60 -12.89 -7.02
N ILE A 56 -6.87 -11.61 -6.72
CA ILE A 56 -8.15 -11.23 -6.12
C ILE A 56 -9.34 -11.41 -7.07
N ARG A 57 -9.17 -11.15 -8.37
CA ARG A 57 -10.23 -11.39 -9.37
C ARG A 57 -10.72 -12.84 -9.33
N ALA A 58 -9.79 -13.80 -9.24
CA ALA A 58 -10.13 -15.21 -9.14
C ALA A 58 -10.94 -15.56 -7.88
N LEU A 59 -10.73 -14.84 -6.77
CA LEU A 59 -11.46 -15.03 -5.52
C LEU A 59 -12.83 -14.35 -5.50
N LEU A 60 -12.94 -13.14 -6.07
CA LEU A 60 -14.20 -12.38 -6.10
C LEU A 60 -15.18 -12.92 -7.14
N GLY A 61 -14.68 -13.55 -8.20
CA GLY A 61 -15.48 -14.08 -9.30
C GLY A 61 -16.12 -12.98 -10.17
N GLU A 62 -16.99 -13.38 -11.08
CA GLU A 62 -17.53 -12.51 -12.15
C GLU A 62 -18.62 -11.51 -11.69
N ARG A 63 -18.96 -11.48 -10.40
CA ARG A 63 -19.99 -10.57 -9.86
C ARG A 63 -19.50 -9.14 -9.70
N LEU A 64 -18.19 -8.93 -9.66
CA LEU A 64 -17.56 -7.62 -9.52
C LEU A 64 -16.71 -7.32 -10.76
N PRO A 65 -16.57 -6.04 -11.14
CA PRO A 65 -15.66 -5.67 -12.22
C PRO A 65 -14.22 -6.13 -11.93
N ASP A 66 -13.47 -6.43 -12.99
CA ASP A 66 -12.05 -6.74 -12.87
C ASP A 66 -11.30 -5.55 -12.22
N PRO A 67 -10.63 -5.74 -11.07
CA PRO A 67 -9.89 -4.68 -10.40
C PRO A 67 -8.86 -3.96 -11.28
N ALA A 68 -8.30 -4.64 -12.29
CA ALA A 68 -7.36 -4.05 -13.24
C ALA A 68 -8.00 -2.95 -14.11
N GLN A 69 -9.32 -2.95 -14.29
CA GLN A 69 -10.03 -1.92 -15.05
C GLN A 69 -10.05 -0.55 -14.35
N ALA A 70 -9.83 -0.52 -13.04
CA ALA A 70 -9.81 0.71 -12.27
C ALA A 70 -8.40 1.35 -12.17
N ARG A 71 -7.43 0.88 -12.96
CA ARG A 71 -6.09 1.50 -13.04
C ARG A 71 -6.21 2.96 -13.50
N GLY A 72 -5.42 3.84 -12.86
CA GLY A 72 -5.48 5.28 -13.11
C GLY A 72 -6.64 6.01 -12.41
N THR A 73 -7.58 5.29 -11.78
CA THR A 73 -8.62 5.89 -10.93
C THR A 73 -8.24 5.73 -9.46
N PRO A 74 -8.22 6.81 -8.66
CA PRO A 74 -8.02 6.71 -7.22
C PRO A 74 -9.14 5.85 -6.58
N ARG A 75 -8.75 4.78 -5.87
CA ARG A 75 -9.71 3.85 -5.21
C ARG A 75 -9.69 3.92 -3.69
N ALA A 76 -8.54 4.26 -3.13
CA ALA A 76 -8.29 4.34 -1.71
C ALA A 76 -7.08 5.25 -1.47
N GLU A 77 -6.97 5.76 -0.24
CA GLU A 77 -5.83 6.52 0.24
C GLU A 77 -5.28 5.85 1.50
N LEU A 78 -3.95 5.75 1.60
CA LEU A 78 -3.25 5.31 2.80
C LEU A 78 -2.52 6.51 3.39
N TYR A 79 -3.00 7.00 4.53
CA TYR A 79 -2.31 8.03 5.29
C TYR A 79 -1.40 7.38 6.33
N LEU A 80 -0.11 7.72 6.28
CA LEU A 80 0.87 7.33 7.29
C LEU A 80 1.27 8.58 8.07
N VAL A 81 0.92 8.61 9.36
CA VAL A 81 1.34 9.68 10.26
C VAL A 81 2.75 9.36 10.77
N VAL A 82 3.72 10.16 10.35
CA VAL A 82 5.15 9.92 10.59
C VAL A 82 5.81 11.18 11.16
N ALA A 83 6.93 10.99 11.86
CA ALA A 83 7.66 12.10 12.46
C ALA A 83 8.34 13.01 11.43
N ASP A 84 8.85 12.45 10.32
CA ASP A 84 9.53 13.18 9.24
C ASP A 84 8.86 12.85 7.89
N PRO A 85 7.81 13.60 7.49
CA PRO A 85 7.12 13.38 6.23
C PRO A 85 8.01 13.66 5.02
N ASP A 86 8.95 14.63 5.11
CA ASP A 86 9.85 14.98 4.02
C ASP A 86 10.83 13.84 3.69
N ALA A 87 11.35 13.16 4.70
CA ALA A 87 12.19 11.99 4.49
C ALA A 87 11.42 10.83 3.84
N HIS A 88 10.17 10.59 4.24
CA HIS A 88 9.31 9.57 3.62
C HIS A 88 8.99 9.93 2.17
N HIS A 89 8.68 11.20 1.92
CA HIS A 89 8.43 11.73 0.59
C HIS A 89 9.64 11.53 -0.33
N ARG A 90 10.85 11.92 0.10
CA ARG A 90 12.09 11.70 -0.66
C ARG A 90 12.32 10.23 -1.00
N ARG A 91 12.10 9.32 -0.04
CA ARG A 91 12.25 7.87 -0.29
C ARG A 91 11.21 7.35 -1.27
N ALA A 92 9.96 7.81 -1.19
CA ALA A 92 8.91 7.44 -2.14
C ALA A 92 9.27 7.87 -3.56
N LEU A 93 9.73 9.11 -3.76
CA LEU A 93 10.17 9.58 -5.07
C LEU A 93 11.37 8.78 -5.59
N ALA A 94 12.37 8.51 -4.73
CA ALA A 94 13.53 7.69 -5.09
C ALA A 94 13.14 6.24 -5.46
N ALA A 95 12.04 5.72 -4.90
CA ALA A 95 11.48 4.42 -5.20
C ALA A 95 10.52 4.41 -6.42
N GLY A 96 10.34 5.55 -7.10
CA GLY A 96 9.52 5.66 -8.31
C GLY A 96 8.08 6.12 -8.10
N ALA A 97 7.74 6.72 -6.95
CA ALA A 97 6.45 7.38 -6.79
C ALA A 97 6.31 8.55 -7.77
N ALA A 98 5.08 8.77 -8.25
CA ALA A 98 4.70 9.98 -8.96
C ALA A 98 4.22 11.04 -7.96
N GLU A 99 4.89 12.18 -7.89
CA GLU A 99 4.44 13.32 -7.09
C GLU A 99 3.18 13.92 -7.71
N LEU A 100 2.11 14.05 -6.93
CA LEU A 100 0.89 14.76 -7.35
C LEU A 100 0.91 16.22 -6.88
N SER A 101 1.48 16.48 -5.71
CA SER A 101 1.67 17.82 -5.15
C SER A 101 2.85 17.81 -4.17
N PRO A 102 3.66 18.88 -4.11
CA PRO A 102 4.78 18.95 -3.18
C PRO A 102 4.33 19.00 -1.71
N PRO A 103 5.20 18.59 -0.77
CA PRO A 103 4.95 18.73 0.67
C PRO A 103 4.62 20.18 1.02
N ALA A 104 3.52 20.36 1.74
CA ALA A 104 3.06 21.64 2.20
C ALA A 104 2.20 21.44 3.45
N LEU A 105 2.29 22.38 4.39
CA LEU A 105 1.39 22.41 5.55
C LEU A 105 -0.05 22.54 5.06
N ARG A 106 -0.91 21.62 5.46
CA ARG A 106 -2.35 21.65 5.11
C ARG A 106 -3.15 22.10 6.31
N ARG A 107 -4.42 22.46 6.07
CA ARG A 107 -5.35 22.86 7.15
C ARG A 107 -5.60 21.77 8.20
N TRP A 108 -5.22 20.53 7.90
CA TRP A 108 -5.41 19.34 8.74
C TRP A 108 -4.08 18.73 9.19
N GLY A 109 -2.96 19.45 9.01
CA GLY A 109 -1.60 18.90 9.13
C GLY A 109 -0.97 18.78 7.76
#